data_AF-A0A9P7BPM8-F1
#
_entry.id   AF-A0A9P7BPM8-F1
#
_cell.length_a   1.000
_cell.length_b   1.000
_cell.length_c   1.000
_cell.angle_alpha   90.00
_cell.angle_beta   90.00
_cell.angle_gamma   90.00
#
_symmetry.space_group_name_H-M   'P 1'
#
loop_
_entity.id
_entity.type
_entity.pdbx_description
1 polymer ?
#
loop_
_entity_poly.entity_id
_entity_poly.type
_entity_poly.pdbx_seq_one_letter_code
_entity_poly.pdbx_strand_id
1 'polypeptide(L)'
;MMLSPHSHGHRDHWGGLSDILSSLTLNSSKSIRVHKYPLPSDGSIEHMNHFPKDIQVLELKDNQVFKADDVTLKVIYTPGHTKDHCTFWLEEEQSLFTADCVLGQGTAVFDDLHEYIAGLENLVSLQPTRLYPGHGPVIENGVDKLREYIQHRLQREHQIIQLFSTQQSWTPMEIVKVLYKDYPESLHIPAAKSIILHLHKLKKDSKVKTSKEIAIEKENFPALLSSTWHWTDQHDSQS
;
A
#
# COMPACT_ATOMS: atom_id res chain seq x y z
N MET A 1 -3.05 -27.34 14.19
CA MET A 1 -2.74 -27.10 12.77
C MET A 1 -1.93 -25.81 12.69
N MET A 2 -0.95 -25.69 11.80
CA MET A 2 -0.12 -24.47 11.73
C MET A 2 -0.55 -23.61 10.53
N LEU A 3 -0.72 -22.31 10.76
CA LEU A 3 -1.24 -21.34 9.80
C LEU A 3 -0.10 -20.43 9.34
N SER A 4 0.02 -20.20 8.03
CA SER A 4 0.97 -19.26 7.42
C SER A 4 0.22 -18.28 6.52
N PRO A 5 -0.45 -17.25 7.08
CA PRO A 5 -1.07 -16.22 6.28
C PRO A 5 0.00 -15.22 5.79
N HIS A 6 0.04 -14.96 4.48
CA HIS A 6 0.97 -14.01 3.89
C HIS A 6 0.28 -12.67 3.64
N SER A 7 0.94 -11.58 4.04
CA SER A 7 0.43 -10.20 3.91
C SER A 7 0.27 -9.80 2.45
N HIS A 8 1.31 -9.95 1.63
CA HIS A 8 1.32 -9.57 0.21
C HIS A 8 2.39 -10.32 -0.60
N GLY A 9 2.41 -10.12 -1.91
CA GLY A 9 3.20 -10.91 -2.84
C GLY A 9 4.65 -10.44 -3.08
N HIS A 10 5.19 -9.49 -2.31
CA HIS A 10 6.62 -9.17 -2.40
C HIS A 10 7.49 -10.29 -1.82
N ARG A 11 8.63 -10.53 -2.48
CA ARG A 11 9.47 -11.71 -2.23
C ARG A 11 10.00 -11.79 -0.80
N ASP A 12 10.25 -10.68 -0.15
CA ASP A 12 10.68 -10.63 1.25
C ASP A 12 9.61 -11.11 2.25
N HIS A 13 8.34 -11.22 1.83
CA HIS A 13 7.22 -11.68 2.68
C HIS A 13 6.76 -13.12 2.39
N TRP A 14 7.29 -13.78 1.35
CA TRP A 14 7.02 -15.19 1.06
C TRP A 14 8.25 -16.02 0.68
N GLY A 15 9.39 -15.39 0.39
CA GLY A 15 10.55 -16.02 -0.24
C GLY A 15 11.21 -17.11 0.59
N GLY A 16 11.05 -17.10 1.91
CA GLY A 16 11.53 -18.15 2.82
C GLY A 16 10.58 -19.34 2.96
N LEU A 17 9.46 -19.38 2.23
CA LEU A 17 8.44 -20.40 2.41
C LEU A 17 8.95 -21.82 2.08
N SER A 18 9.73 -21.98 1.02
CA SER A 18 10.34 -23.28 0.68
C SER A 18 11.31 -23.76 1.76
N ASP A 19 12.09 -22.84 2.36
CA ASP A 19 13.00 -23.16 3.46
C ASP A 19 12.22 -23.57 4.72
N ILE A 20 11.11 -22.88 5.02
CA ILE A 20 10.22 -23.23 6.14
C ILE A 20 9.64 -24.62 5.92
N LEU A 21 9.00 -24.87 4.76
CA LEU A 21 8.32 -26.14 4.48
C LEU A 21 9.27 -27.35 4.44
N SER A 22 10.54 -27.14 4.09
CA SER A 22 11.57 -28.19 4.10
C SER A 22 12.29 -28.32 5.45
N SER A 23 11.99 -27.46 6.42
CA SER A 23 12.69 -27.45 7.72
C SER A 23 12.37 -28.69 8.56
N LEU A 24 13.43 -29.34 9.04
CA LEU A 24 13.35 -30.46 9.98
C LEU A 24 12.85 -30.06 11.38
N THR A 25 12.78 -28.76 11.68
CA THR A 25 12.25 -28.25 12.95
C THR A 25 10.72 -28.24 12.99
N LEU A 26 10.07 -28.38 11.84
CA LEU A 26 8.62 -28.44 11.78
C LEU A 26 8.12 -29.78 12.31
N ASN A 27 7.01 -29.71 13.04
CA ASN A 27 6.32 -30.91 13.46
C ASN A 27 5.72 -31.61 12.21
N SER A 28 6.34 -32.70 11.78
CA SER A 28 5.94 -33.50 10.62
C SER A 28 4.50 -34.05 10.70
N SER A 29 3.91 -34.09 11.90
CA SER A 29 2.51 -34.50 12.10
C SER A 29 1.49 -33.35 11.96
N LYS A 30 1.94 -32.10 11.81
CA LYS A 30 1.06 -30.95 11.54
C LYS A 30 1.31 -30.40 10.14
N SER A 31 0.31 -30.50 9.27
CA SER A 31 0.36 -29.83 7.97
C SER A 31 0.30 -28.30 8.13
N ILE A 32 1.13 -27.61 7.35
CA ILE A 32 1.10 -26.15 7.22
C ILE A 32 0.16 -25.80 6.09
N ARG A 33 -0.74 -24.84 6.35
CA ARG A 33 -1.60 -24.25 5.31
C ARG A 33 -1.12 -22.85 4.99
N VAL A 34 -0.67 -22.68 3.76
CA VAL A 34 -0.27 -21.39 3.19
C VAL A 34 -1.52 -20.67 2.70
N HIS A 35 -1.72 -19.45 3.17
CA HIS A 35 -2.86 -18.64 2.73
C HIS A 35 -2.39 -17.32 2.13
N LYS A 36 -3.10 -16.87 1.09
CA LYS A 36 -2.85 -15.59 0.44
C LYS A 36 -4.15 -14.95 -0.03
N TYR A 37 -4.26 -13.63 0.09
CA TYR A 37 -5.39 -12.90 -0.49
C TYR A 37 -5.38 -13.00 -2.01
N PRO A 38 -6.51 -13.30 -2.66
CA PRO A 38 -6.57 -13.45 -4.10
C PRO A 38 -6.22 -12.14 -4.81
N LEU A 39 -5.52 -12.25 -5.93
CA LEU A 39 -5.25 -11.13 -6.81
C LEU A 39 -6.45 -10.87 -7.72
N PRO A 40 -6.65 -9.62 -8.19
CA PRO A 40 -7.61 -9.34 -9.24
C PRO A 40 -7.36 -10.20 -10.48
N SER A 41 -8.42 -10.65 -11.15
CA SER A 41 -8.35 -11.56 -12.30
C SER A 41 -7.68 -10.97 -13.56
N ASP A 42 -7.28 -9.69 -13.52
CA ASP A 42 -6.67 -8.97 -14.65
C ASP A 42 -5.19 -9.32 -14.88
N GLY A 43 -4.58 -10.14 -14.03
CA GLY A 43 -3.30 -10.80 -14.30
C GLY A 43 -2.07 -9.90 -14.15
N SER A 44 -2.20 -8.74 -13.50
CA SER A 44 -1.13 -7.76 -13.27
C SER A 44 -0.09 -8.19 -12.21
N ILE A 45 0.45 -9.41 -12.30
CA ILE A 45 1.23 -10.02 -11.21
C ILE A 45 2.72 -10.15 -11.58
N GLU A 46 3.49 -9.08 -11.43
CA GLU A 46 4.94 -9.22 -11.54
C GLU A 46 5.55 -9.99 -10.34
N HIS A 47 5.04 -9.76 -9.13
CA HIS A 47 5.73 -10.16 -7.90
C HIS A 47 5.46 -11.61 -7.45
N MET A 48 4.41 -12.28 -7.94
CA MET A 48 4.20 -13.73 -7.73
C MET A 48 4.66 -14.61 -8.88
N ASN A 49 5.24 -14.05 -9.96
CA ASN A 49 5.76 -14.86 -11.07
C ASN A 49 6.80 -15.92 -10.64
N HIS A 50 7.45 -15.68 -9.51
CA HIS A 50 8.45 -16.58 -8.93
C HIS A 50 7.95 -17.39 -7.74
N PHE A 51 6.65 -17.32 -7.42
CA PHE A 51 6.09 -18.09 -6.31
C PHE A 51 6.17 -19.61 -6.62
N PRO A 52 6.54 -20.46 -5.64
CA PRO A 52 6.69 -21.89 -5.87
C PRO A 52 5.36 -22.54 -6.30
N LYS A 53 5.36 -23.22 -7.46
CA LYS A 53 4.16 -23.79 -8.07
C LYS A 53 3.68 -25.07 -7.41
N ASP A 54 4.55 -25.74 -6.68
CA ASP A 54 4.31 -26.98 -5.94
C ASP A 54 3.64 -26.74 -4.58
N ILE A 55 3.57 -25.49 -4.12
CA ILE A 55 2.91 -25.13 -2.87
C ILE A 55 1.45 -24.78 -3.14
N GLN A 56 0.54 -25.55 -2.52
CA GLN A 56 -0.88 -25.22 -2.53
C GLN A 56 -1.15 -23.97 -1.69
N VAL A 57 -1.72 -22.95 -2.32
CA VAL A 57 -2.15 -21.71 -1.65
C VAL A 57 -3.66 -21.73 -1.47
N LEU A 58 -4.12 -21.42 -0.27
CA LEU A 58 -5.53 -21.22 0.06
C LEU A 58 -5.88 -19.74 0.04
N GLU A 59 -7.04 -19.40 -0.51
CA GLU A 59 -7.48 -18.00 -0.58
C GLU A 59 -7.83 -17.44 0.81
N LEU A 60 -7.31 -16.26 1.10
CA LEU A 60 -7.81 -15.43 2.20
C LEU A 60 -9.05 -14.67 1.77
N LYS A 61 -9.92 -14.39 2.74
CA LYS A 61 -11.06 -13.47 2.57
C LYS A 61 -10.98 -12.35 3.59
N ASP A 62 -11.49 -11.19 3.23
CA ASP A 62 -11.61 -10.09 4.18
C ASP A 62 -12.50 -10.53 5.36
N ASN A 63 -12.13 -10.10 6.58
CA ASN A 63 -12.74 -10.50 7.84
C ASN A 63 -12.69 -12.01 8.15
N GLN A 64 -11.92 -12.82 7.41
CA GLN A 64 -11.69 -14.21 7.76
C GLN A 64 -11.01 -14.30 9.13
N VAL A 65 -11.52 -15.17 10.00
CA VAL A 65 -10.98 -15.37 11.35
C VAL A 65 -10.25 -16.70 11.43
N PHE A 66 -9.04 -16.65 11.95
CA PHE A 66 -8.23 -17.79 12.32
C PHE A 66 -8.16 -17.88 13.85
N LYS A 67 -8.44 -19.07 14.39
CA LYS A 67 -8.30 -19.36 15.81
C LYS A 67 -7.30 -20.48 16.02
N ALA A 68 -6.35 -20.26 16.93
CA ALA A 68 -5.39 -21.25 17.35
C ALA A 68 -5.11 -21.06 18.85
N ASP A 69 -5.45 -22.05 19.66
CA ASP A 69 -5.28 -22.01 21.12
C ASP A 69 -5.90 -20.74 21.74
N ASP A 70 -5.08 -19.85 22.28
CA ASP A 70 -5.42 -18.56 22.91
C ASP A 70 -5.22 -17.35 21.98
N VAL A 71 -5.11 -17.59 20.67
CA VAL A 71 -4.86 -16.55 19.64
C VAL A 71 -6.00 -16.51 18.63
N THR A 72 -6.52 -15.31 18.40
CA THR A 72 -7.51 -15.01 17.36
C THR A 72 -6.97 -13.94 16.41
N LEU A 73 -6.73 -14.33 15.16
CA LEU A 73 -6.30 -13.44 14.09
C LEU A 73 -7.41 -13.22 13.07
N LYS A 74 -7.80 -11.97 12.86
CA LYS A 74 -8.75 -11.58 11.82
C LYS A 74 -8.03 -10.90 10.66
N VAL A 75 -8.29 -11.36 9.44
CA VAL A 75 -7.78 -10.76 8.21
C VAL A 75 -8.47 -9.43 7.96
N ILE A 76 -7.70 -8.37 7.71
CA ILE A 76 -8.21 -7.09 7.24
C ILE A 76 -7.60 -6.81 5.86
N TYR A 77 -8.43 -6.84 4.82
CA TYR A 77 -8.01 -6.48 3.47
C TYR A 77 -7.68 -4.98 3.42
N THR A 78 -6.45 -4.68 2.98
CA THR A 78 -5.85 -3.34 3.06
C THR A 78 -5.04 -3.05 1.80
N PRO A 79 -5.70 -2.96 0.63
CA PRO A 79 -5.01 -2.67 -0.61
C PRO A 79 -4.41 -1.26 -0.60
N GLY A 80 -3.49 -1.03 -1.51
CA GLY A 80 -2.82 0.27 -1.66
C GLY A 80 -1.32 0.09 -1.72
N HIS A 81 -0.72 -0.63 -0.76
CA HIS A 81 0.68 -1.05 -0.87
C HIS A 81 0.87 -1.94 -2.11
N THR A 82 0.09 -3.01 -2.18
CA THR A 82 -0.16 -3.84 -3.35
C THR A 82 -1.65 -4.21 -3.38
N LYS A 83 -2.15 -4.73 -4.51
CA LYS A 83 -3.56 -5.12 -4.68
C LYS A 83 -3.99 -6.31 -3.81
N ASP A 84 -3.05 -7.13 -3.37
CA ASP A 84 -3.29 -8.33 -2.57
C ASP A 84 -2.91 -8.14 -1.09
N HIS A 85 -2.66 -6.90 -0.66
CA HIS A 85 -2.17 -6.62 0.68
C HIS A 85 -3.26 -6.83 1.74
N CYS A 86 -2.87 -7.52 2.82
CA CYS A 86 -3.67 -7.70 4.03
C CYS A 86 -2.86 -7.36 5.27
N THR A 87 -3.57 -6.89 6.30
CA THR A 87 -3.08 -6.81 7.67
C THR A 87 -3.84 -7.82 8.53
N PHE A 88 -3.32 -8.12 9.71
CA PHE A 88 -3.94 -9.08 10.62
C PHE A 88 -4.19 -8.45 11.98
N TRP A 89 -5.43 -8.47 12.41
CA TRP A 89 -5.88 -8.01 13.72
C TRP A 89 -5.75 -9.13 14.74
N LEU A 90 -4.95 -8.91 15.78
CA LEU A 90 -4.82 -9.78 16.94
C LEU A 90 -5.80 -9.32 18.02
N GLU A 91 -6.86 -10.10 18.25
CA GLU A 91 -7.98 -9.69 19.10
C GLU A 91 -7.55 -9.52 20.56
N GLU A 92 -6.74 -10.46 21.07
CA GLU A 92 -6.35 -10.52 22.48
C GLU A 92 -5.47 -9.35 22.91
N GLU A 93 -4.68 -8.79 21.99
CA GLU A 93 -3.81 -7.63 22.26
C GLU A 93 -4.35 -6.30 21.72
N GLN A 94 -5.52 -6.31 21.05
CA GLN A 94 -6.05 -5.15 20.34
C GLN A 94 -4.97 -4.53 19.40
N SER A 95 -4.24 -5.38 18.68
CA SER A 95 -3.03 -5.00 17.94
C SER A 95 -3.09 -5.42 16.47
N LEU A 96 -2.30 -4.77 15.62
CA LEU A 96 -2.25 -5.07 14.18
C LEU A 96 -0.86 -5.53 13.73
N PHE A 97 -0.80 -6.63 12.99
CA PHE A 97 0.34 -6.92 12.12
C PHE A 97 0.17 -6.15 10.81
N THR A 98 1.00 -5.12 10.60
CA THR A 98 0.80 -4.15 9.51
C THR A 98 1.61 -4.45 8.25
N ALA A 99 2.55 -5.39 8.30
CA ALA A 99 3.46 -5.71 7.19
C ALA A 99 4.04 -4.42 6.56
N ASP A 100 3.81 -4.19 5.26
CA ASP A 100 4.35 -3.03 4.53
C ASP A 100 3.33 -1.89 4.37
N CYS A 101 2.13 -2.01 4.96
CA CYS A 101 1.17 -0.91 5.02
C CYS A 101 1.69 0.21 5.95
N VAL A 102 2.22 -0.14 7.12
CA VAL A 102 2.86 0.79 8.07
C VAL A 102 4.15 0.17 8.56
N LEU A 103 5.23 0.94 8.55
CA LEU A 103 6.58 0.50 8.91
C LEU A 103 6.96 1.08 10.28
N GLY A 104 7.81 0.38 11.01
CA GLY A 104 8.33 0.85 12.31
C GLY A 104 9.25 2.06 12.19
N GLN A 105 9.86 2.25 11.02
CA GLN A 105 10.74 3.37 10.71
C GLN A 105 10.58 3.81 9.26
N GLY A 106 10.62 5.13 9.03
CA GLY A 106 10.43 5.69 7.69
C GLY A 106 8.98 5.68 7.25
N THR A 107 8.75 5.55 5.94
CA THR A 107 7.41 5.57 5.34
C THR A 107 7.26 4.45 4.33
N ALA A 108 6.05 3.88 4.21
CA ALA A 108 5.76 2.87 3.20
C ALA A 108 5.60 3.44 1.78
N VAL A 109 5.92 2.60 0.79
CA VAL A 109 5.61 2.80 -0.63
C VAL A 109 4.25 2.17 -0.94
N PHE A 110 3.58 2.62 -1.99
CA PHE A 110 2.26 2.13 -2.39
C PHE A 110 2.05 2.28 -3.90
N ASP A 111 1.21 1.41 -4.45
CA ASP A 111 0.79 1.40 -5.85
C ASP A 111 -0.45 2.29 -6.09
N ASP A 112 -1.34 2.43 -5.09
CA ASP A 112 -2.54 3.25 -5.18
C ASP A 112 -2.79 4.04 -3.90
N LEU A 113 -2.61 5.37 -3.96
CA LEU A 113 -2.75 6.23 -2.79
C LEU A 113 -4.19 6.32 -2.26
N HIS A 114 -5.19 6.24 -3.14
CA HIS A 114 -6.59 6.33 -2.73
C HIS A 114 -6.98 5.12 -1.90
N GLU A 115 -6.67 3.91 -2.40
CA GLU A 115 -6.88 2.67 -1.65
C GLU A 115 -6.06 2.65 -0.36
N TYR A 116 -4.81 3.10 -0.41
CA TYR A 116 -3.92 3.15 0.74
C TYR A 116 -4.48 4.02 1.88
N ILE A 117 -4.93 5.25 1.59
CA ILE A 117 -5.53 6.14 2.60
C ILE A 117 -6.82 5.53 3.15
N ALA A 118 -7.70 5.00 2.29
CA ALA A 118 -8.93 4.35 2.73
C ALA A 118 -8.66 3.15 3.65
N GLY A 119 -7.63 2.36 3.34
CA GLY A 119 -7.15 1.27 4.18
C GLY A 119 -6.67 1.76 5.55
N LEU A 120 -5.85 2.82 5.58
CA LEU A 120 -5.38 3.41 6.84
C LEU A 120 -6.52 3.94 7.70
N GLU A 121 -7.51 4.63 7.12
CA GLU A 121 -8.71 5.11 7.82
C GLU A 121 -9.51 3.94 8.44
N ASN A 122 -9.66 2.84 7.70
CA ASN A 122 -10.28 1.62 8.23
C ASN A 122 -9.49 1.08 9.43
N LEU A 123 -8.16 1.02 9.35
CA LEU A 123 -7.30 0.58 10.46
C LEU A 123 -7.37 1.51 11.67
N VAL A 124 -7.49 2.83 11.48
CA VAL A 124 -7.71 3.79 12.57
C VAL A 124 -9.00 3.48 13.31
N SER A 125 -10.06 3.10 12.60
CA SER A 125 -11.38 2.79 13.19
C SER A 125 -11.35 1.57 14.13
N LEU A 126 -10.40 0.65 13.94
CA LEU A 126 -10.18 -0.50 14.82
C LEU A 126 -9.55 -0.12 16.17
N GLN A 127 -9.03 1.10 16.30
CA GLN A 127 -8.34 1.60 17.49
C GLN A 127 -7.23 0.67 18.00
N PRO A 128 -6.25 0.28 17.15
CA PRO A 128 -5.13 -0.55 17.56
C PRO A 128 -4.30 0.14 18.65
N THR A 129 -4.02 -0.59 19.73
CA THR A 129 -3.09 -0.14 20.76
C THR A 129 -1.68 -0.10 20.19
N ARG A 130 -1.24 -1.19 19.55
CA ARG A 130 0.11 -1.39 19.01
C ARG A 130 0.09 -1.91 17.58
N LEU A 131 1.15 -1.60 16.84
CA LEU A 131 1.41 -2.13 15.50
C LEU A 131 2.71 -2.97 15.48
N TYR A 132 2.63 -4.12 14.84
CA TYR A 132 3.72 -5.03 14.53
C TYR A 132 4.04 -4.96 13.03
N PRO A 133 4.97 -4.08 12.62
CA PRO A 133 5.29 -3.89 11.21
C PRO A 133 6.10 -5.05 10.63
N GLY A 134 6.09 -5.17 9.30
CA GLY A 134 6.96 -6.13 8.59
C GLY A 134 8.43 -5.73 8.67
N HIS A 135 8.70 -4.43 8.73
CA HIS A 135 10.05 -3.87 8.86
C HIS A 135 10.10 -2.76 9.92
N GLY A 136 11.21 -2.72 10.65
CA GLY A 136 11.46 -1.74 11.72
C GLY A 136 10.90 -2.16 13.09
N PRO A 137 11.02 -1.28 14.11
CA PRO A 137 10.60 -1.59 15.47
C PRO A 137 9.08 -1.64 15.64
N VAL A 138 8.64 -2.28 16.73
CA VAL A 138 7.25 -2.23 17.21
C VAL A 138 6.83 -0.78 17.47
N ILE A 139 5.56 -0.47 17.18
CA ILE A 139 4.97 0.85 17.40
C ILE A 139 3.93 0.76 18.51
N GLU A 140 4.22 1.38 19.65
CA GLU A 140 3.37 1.31 20.87
C GLU A 140 2.13 2.21 20.83
N ASN A 141 2.10 3.22 19.95
CA ASN A 141 0.97 4.14 19.79
C ASN A 141 0.36 3.96 18.39
N GLY A 142 -0.43 2.90 18.21
CA GLY A 142 -0.87 2.47 16.88
C GLY A 142 -1.77 3.47 16.16
N VAL A 143 -2.80 4.00 16.84
CA VAL A 143 -3.70 5.01 16.26
C VAL A 143 -2.95 6.25 15.82
N ASP A 144 -2.02 6.75 16.64
CA ASP A 144 -1.29 7.99 16.34
C ASP A 144 -0.37 7.80 15.15
N LYS A 145 0.32 6.64 15.04
CA LYS A 145 1.16 6.35 13.88
C LYS A 145 0.34 6.23 12.58
N LEU A 146 -0.84 5.61 12.63
CA LEU A 146 -1.73 5.54 11.47
C LEU A 146 -2.18 6.94 11.03
N ARG A 147 -2.56 7.81 11.97
CA ARG A 147 -2.94 9.20 11.70
C ARG A 147 -1.76 10.01 11.15
N GLU A 148 -0.56 9.84 11.69
CA GLU A 148 0.67 10.46 11.18
C GLU A 148 0.88 10.09 9.71
N TYR A 149 0.71 8.81 9.36
CA TYR A 149 0.81 8.33 7.99
C TYR A 149 -0.22 9.01 7.06
N ILE A 150 -1.49 9.06 7.46
CA ILE A 150 -2.56 9.73 6.70
C ILE A 150 -2.23 11.22 6.52
N GLN A 151 -1.92 11.92 7.62
CA GLN A 151 -1.61 13.35 7.61
C GLN A 151 -0.42 13.68 6.71
N HIS A 152 0.64 12.87 6.74
CA HIS A 152 1.79 13.05 5.85
C HIS A 152 1.39 12.99 4.37
N ARG A 153 0.46 12.11 3.99
CA ARG A 153 -0.03 12.03 2.59
C ARG A 153 -0.90 13.23 2.25
N LEU A 154 -1.84 13.59 3.12
CA LEU A 154 -2.74 14.73 2.89
C LEU A 154 -1.98 16.06 2.84
N GLN A 155 -0.92 16.21 3.63
CA GLN A 155 -0.06 17.40 3.58
C GLN A 155 0.63 17.54 2.21
N ARG A 156 1.17 16.44 1.66
CA ARG A 156 1.76 16.44 0.32
C ARG A 156 0.72 16.76 -0.75
N GLU A 157 -0.47 16.17 -0.66
CA GLU A 157 -1.58 16.46 -1.56
C GLU A 157 -1.98 17.94 -1.52
N HIS A 158 -2.07 18.53 -0.32
CA HIS A 158 -2.37 19.94 -0.16
C HIS A 158 -1.32 20.84 -0.83
N GLN A 159 -0.03 20.54 -0.68
CA GLN A 159 1.05 21.26 -1.36
C GLN A 159 0.88 21.20 -2.89
N ILE A 160 0.50 20.05 -3.44
CA ILE A 160 0.25 19.89 -4.88
C ILE A 160 -0.95 20.76 -5.32
N ILE A 161 -2.06 20.71 -4.57
CA ILE A 161 -3.24 21.54 -4.84
C ILE A 161 -2.88 23.03 -4.83
N GLN A 162 -2.07 23.48 -3.87
CA GLN A 162 -1.63 24.87 -3.79
C GLN A 162 -0.87 25.32 -5.05
N LEU A 163 -0.08 24.44 -5.68
CA LEU A 163 0.60 24.78 -6.94
C LEU A 163 -0.38 25.04 -8.09
N PHE A 164 -1.52 24.35 -8.14
CA PHE A 164 -2.54 24.62 -9.16
C PHE A 164 -3.23 25.99 -8.99
N SER A 165 -3.06 26.66 -7.85
CA SER A 165 -3.51 28.05 -7.69
C SER A 165 -2.61 29.07 -8.39
N THR A 166 -1.36 28.71 -8.73
CA THR A 166 -0.41 29.63 -9.37
C THR A 166 -0.41 29.52 -10.89
N GLN A 167 -0.81 28.37 -11.45
CA GLN A 167 -0.98 28.15 -12.89
C GLN A 167 -1.92 26.97 -13.14
N GLN A 168 -2.59 26.97 -14.30
CA GLN A 168 -3.65 26.00 -14.62
C GLN A 168 -3.16 24.56 -14.77
N SER A 169 -1.90 24.36 -15.16
CA SER A 169 -1.37 23.05 -15.51
C SER A 169 0.06 22.81 -15.04
N TRP A 170 0.36 21.54 -14.78
CA TRP A 170 1.66 21.10 -14.30
C TRP A 170 1.98 19.70 -14.82
N THR A 171 3.25 19.42 -15.06
CA THR A 171 3.79 18.06 -15.16
C THR A 171 4.29 17.58 -13.79
N PRO A 172 4.34 16.26 -13.54
CA PRO A 172 4.93 15.72 -12.31
C PRO A 172 6.35 16.22 -12.04
N MET A 173 7.18 16.32 -13.08
CA MET A 173 8.56 16.79 -12.93
C MET A 173 8.66 18.29 -12.60
N GLU A 174 7.75 19.13 -13.09
CA GLU A 174 7.70 20.54 -12.69
C GLU A 174 7.28 20.68 -11.22
N ILE A 175 6.27 19.92 -10.79
CA ILE A 175 5.87 19.88 -9.36
C ILE A 175 7.06 19.44 -8.50
N VAL A 176 7.81 18.41 -8.91
CA VAL A 176 8.99 17.95 -8.16
C VAL A 176 10.03 19.05 -8.06
N LYS A 177 10.36 19.75 -9.16
CA LYS A 177 11.34 20.85 -9.15
C LYS A 177 10.96 21.98 -8.19
N VAL A 178 9.66 22.19 -7.93
CA VAL A 178 9.19 23.19 -6.95
C VAL A 178 9.21 22.64 -5.53
N LEU A 179 8.60 21.48 -5.29
CA LEU A 179 8.40 20.93 -3.94
C LEU A 179 9.66 20.25 -3.36
N TYR A 180 10.59 19.83 -4.19
CA TYR A 180 11.81 19.12 -3.80
C TYR A 180 13.09 19.90 -4.14
N LYS A 181 12.98 21.21 -4.39
CA LYS A 181 14.12 22.07 -4.78
C LYS A 181 15.35 21.98 -3.85
N ASP A 182 15.13 21.70 -2.56
CA ASP A 182 16.16 21.64 -1.52
C ASP A 182 16.72 20.21 -1.33
N TYR A 183 16.27 19.24 -2.13
CA TYR A 183 16.71 17.83 -2.09
C TYR A 183 17.65 17.52 -3.29
N PRO A 184 18.52 16.50 -3.16
CA PRO A 184 19.38 16.06 -4.26
C PRO A 184 18.58 15.62 -5.50
N GLU A 185 19.06 15.95 -6.70
CA GLU A 185 18.39 15.58 -7.96
C GLU A 185 18.22 14.07 -8.15
N SER A 186 19.09 13.26 -7.53
CA SER A 186 18.97 11.80 -7.52
C SER A 186 17.64 11.32 -6.91
N LEU A 187 16.98 12.14 -6.09
CA LEU A 187 15.68 11.85 -5.50
C LEU A 187 14.50 12.34 -6.35
N HIS A 188 14.72 13.08 -7.44
CA HIS A 188 13.64 13.66 -8.23
C HIS A 188 12.79 12.60 -8.93
N ILE A 189 13.40 11.55 -9.49
CA ILE A 189 12.65 10.48 -10.17
C ILE A 189 11.79 9.67 -9.15
N PRO A 190 12.33 9.24 -7.99
CA PRO A 190 11.51 8.69 -6.91
C PRO A 190 10.40 9.63 -6.43
N ALA A 191 10.69 10.92 -6.26
CA ALA A 191 9.70 11.91 -5.86
C ALA A 191 8.57 12.03 -6.89
N ALA A 192 8.90 12.03 -8.18
CA ALA A 192 7.91 12.12 -9.25
C ALA A 192 6.95 10.92 -9.26
N LYS A 193 7.42 9.72 -8.88
CA LYS A 193 6.55 8.55 -8.66
C LYS A 193 5.46 8.88 -7.64
N SER A 194 5.86 9.42 -6.49
CA SER A 194 4.93 9.84 -5.45
C SER A 194 3.95 10.91 -5.95
N ILE A 195 4.43 11.93 -6.68
CA ILE A 195 3.59 12.98 -7.25
C ILE A 195 2.55 12.41 -8.23
N ILE A 196 2.92 11.45 -9.08
CA ILE A 196 1.98 10.81 -10.01
C ILE A 196 0.85 10.09 -9.26
N LEU A 197 1.17 9.40 -8.16
CA LEU A 197 0.16 8.74 -7.32
C LEU A 197 -0.81 9.74 -6.67
N HIS A 198 -0.30 10.90 -6.23
CA HIS A 198 -1.15 11.99 -5.75
C HIS A 198 -2.05 12.55 -6.85
N LEU A 199 -1.52 12.83 -8.03
CA LEU A 199 -2.31 13.34 -9.17
C LEU A 199 -3.40 12.35 -9.59
N HIS A 200 -3.10 11.05 -9.57
CA HIS A 200 -4.07 10.02 -9.86
C HIS A 200 -5.21 9.96 -8.83
N LYS A 201 -4.88 10.03 -7.53
CA LYS A 201 -5.90 10.17 -6.49
C LYS A 201 -6.74 11.43 -6.71
N LEU A 202 -6.11 12.59 -6.93
CA LEU A 202 -6.82 13.84 -7.19
C LEU A 202 -7.74 13.78 -8.41
N LYS A 203 -7.36 13.01 -9.44
CA LYS A 203 -8.21 12.74 -10.59
C LYS A 203 -9.41 11.85 -10.25
N LYS A 204 -9.22 10.81 -9.44
CA LYS A 204 -10.35 10.03 -8.88
C LYS A 204 -11.30 10.94 -8.09
N ASP A 205 -10.74 11.90 -7.36
CA ASP A 205 -11.49 12.93 -6.62
C ASP A 205 -12.05 14.05 -7.53
N SER A 206 -11.91 13.94 -8.85
CA SER A 206 -12.38 14.90 -9.86
C SER A 206 -11.81 16.32 -9.70
N LYS A 207 -10.62 16.47 -9.10
CA LYS A 207 -9.91 17.75 -8.90
C LYS A 207 -8.92 18.10 -10.00
N VAL A 208 -8.43 17.10 -10.73
CA VAL A 208 -7.52 17.30 -11.86
C VAL A 208 -7.90 16.39 -13.02
N LYS A 209 -7.51 16.77 -14.23
CA LYS A 209 -7.64 15.97 -15.46
C LYS A 209 -6.32 15.94 -16.23
N THR A 210 -6.06 14.86 -16.95
CA THR A 210 -4.93 14.73 -17.89
C THR A 210 -5.44 14.78 -19.32
N SER A 211 -4.65 15.33 -20.24
CA SER A 211 -5.00 15.39 -21.67
C SER A 211 -4.91 14.02 -22.37
N LYS A 212 -4.13 13.09 -21.79
CA LYS A 212 -4.00 11.71 -22.26
C LYS A 212 -4.19 10.76 -21.11
N GLU A 213 -5.02 9.75 -21.34
CA GLU A 213 -5.12 8.61 -20.42
C GLU A 213 -3.88 7.73 -20.57
N ILE A 214 -3.13 7.60 -19.48
CA ILE A 214 -1.92 6.78 -19.39
C ILE A 214 -2.06 5.91 -18.14
N ALA A 215 -1.97 4.60 -18.30
CA ALA A 215 -2.03 3.66 -17.18
C ALA A 215 -0.79 3.81 -16.28
N ILE A 216 -0.98 3.65 -14.96
CA ILE A 216 0.11 3.72 -13.97
C ILE A 216 0.81 2.37 -13.92
N GLU A 217 1.61 2.12 -14.95
CA GLU A 217 2.40 0.92 -15.12
C GLU A 217 3.87 1.30 -15.28
N LYS A 218 4.77 0.36 -14.97
CA LYS A 218 6.22 0.63 -14.96
C LYS A 218 6.71 1.08 -16.34
N GLU A 219 6.20 0.49 -17.41
CA GLU A 219 6.57 0.80 -18.80
C GLU A 219 6.15 2.21 -19.20
N ASN A 220 5.04 2.69 -18.64
CA ASN A 220 4.46 4.00 -18.95
C ASN A 220 5.08 5.13 -18.13
N PHE A 221 5.94 4.82 -17.16
CA PHE A 221 6.50 5.80 -16.24
C PHE A 221 7.21 6.98 -16.93
N PRO A 222 8.05 6.78 -17.97
CA PRO A 222 8.66 7.90 -18.69
C PRO A 222 7.63 8.86 -19.33
N ALA A 223 6.50 8.34 -19.81
CA ALA A 223 5.43 9.15 -20.38
C ALA A 223 4.62 9.88 -19.29
N LEU A 224 4.41 9.26 -18.14
CA LEU A 224 3.74 9.88 -17.00
C LEU A 224 4.52 11.07 -16.46
N LEU A 225 5.86 10.99 -16.39
CA LEU A 225 6.72 12.07 -15.88
C LEU A 225 6.54 13.42 -16.61
N SER A 226 6.22 13.37 -17.89
CA SER A 226 6.01 14.55 -18.76
C SER A 226 4.54 14.81 -19.11
N SER A 227 3.62 14.01 -18.56
CA SER A 227 2.18 14.19 -18.78
C SER A 227 1.68 15.49 -18.14
N THR A 228 0.84 16.22 -18.86
CA THR A 228 0.30 17.51 -18.40
C THR A 228 -1.04 17.32 -17.71
N TRP A 229 -1.10 17.73 -16.45
CA TRP A 229 -2.30 17.69 -15.61
C TRP A 229 -2.86 19.09 -15.46
N HIS A 230 -4.18 19.22 -15.48
CA HIS A 230 -4.91 20.48 -15.41
C HIS A 230 -5.85 20.44 -14.22
N TRP A 231 -5.96 21.56 -13.50
CA TRP A 231 -7.01 21.73 -12.51
C TRP A 231 -8.40 21.70 -13.17
N THR A 232 -9.37 21.05 -12.53
CA THR A 232 -10.77 21.11 -12.94
C THR A 232 -11.46 22.23 -12.16
N ASP A 233 -11.83 23.30 -12.84
CA ASP A 233 -12.65 24.34 -12.23
C ASP A 233 -14.00 23.74 -11.86
N GLN A 234 -14.41 23.85 -10.60
CA GLN A 234 -15.72 23.35 -10.13
C GLN A 234 -16.91 24.16 -10.69
N HIS A 235 -16.71 25.01 -11.70
CA HIS A 235 -17.71 25.92 -12.25
C HIS A 235 -18.47 25.42 -13.49
N ASP A 236 -18.10 24.29 -14.11
CA ASP A 236 -18.81 23.76 -15.30
C ASP A 236 -19.90 22.74 -14.96
N SER A 237 -20.65 22.95 -13.88
CA SER A 237 -21.87 22.17 -13.59
C SER A 237 -23.06 23.09 -13.33
N GLN A 238 -23.32 23.99 -14.29
CA GLN A 238 -24.63 24.62 -14.52
C GLN A 238 -24.62 25.31 -15.89
N SER A 239 -24.97 24.56 -16.94
CA SER A 239 -25.51 25.11 -18.19
C SER A 239 -26.39 24.06 -18.86
#